data_AF-A0A258TDQ8-F1
#
_entry.id   AF-A0A258TDQ8-F1
#
_cell.length_a   1.000
_cell.length_b   1.000
_cell.length_c   1.000
_cell.angle_alpha   90.00
_cell.angle_beta   90.00
_cell.angle_gamma   90.00
#
_symmetry.space_group_name_H-M   'P 1'
#
loop_
_entity.id
_entity.type
_entity.pdbx_description
1 polymer ?
#
loop_
_entity_poly.entity_id
_entity_poly.type
_entity_poly.pdbx_seq_one_letter_code
_entity_poly.pdbx_strand_id
1 'polypeptide(L)' 'KSLADKLKFWKGKDDKTDPAKQYRIKVSEKEDGTSSINVVDTEGKRNPSSTANRIISLLYDQLK' A
#
# COMPACT_ATOMS: atom_id res chain seq x y z
N LYS A 1 1.98 21.84 -18.07
CA LYS A 1 2.03 21.24 -16.71
C LYS A 1 2.77 19.92 -16.83
N SER A 2 3.93 19.80 -16.18
CA SER A 2 4.80 18.61 -16.30
C SER A 2 4.20 17.42 -15.53
N LEU A 3 4.54 16.19 -15.92
CA LEU A 3 4.22 14.99 -15.14
C LEU A 3 4.73 15.13 -13.70
N ALA A 4 5.86 15.81 -13.51
CA ALA A 4 6.42 16.14 -12.19
C ALA A 4 5.47 16.99 -11.33
N ASP A 5 4.68 17.90 -11.92
CA ASP A 5 3.71 18.71 -11.18
C ASP A 5 2.52 17.87 -10.68
N LYS A 6 2.14 16.82 -11.42
CA LYS A 6 1.09 15.88 -11.00
C LYS A 6 1.55 14.95 -9.88
N LEU A 7 2.86 14.72 -9.76
CA LEU A 7 3.47 13.90 -8.72
C LEU A 7 3.79 14.68 -7.44
N LYS A 8 3.65 16.02 -7.43
CA LYS A 8 3.83 16.83 -6.21
C LYS A 8 2.83 16.49 -5.11
N PHE A 9 1.63 16.01 -5.46
CA PHE A 9 0.66 15.47 -4.49
C PHE A 9 1.22 14.26 -3.71
N TRP A 10 2.12 13.49 -4.33
CA TRP A 10 2.76 12.31 -3.73
C TRP A 10 4.03 12.64 -2.94
N LYS A 11 4.53 13.88 -3.01
CA LYS A 11 5.58 14.33 -2.08
C LYS A 11 4.95 14.44 -0.70
N GLY A 12 5.15 13.41 0.12
CA GLY A 12 4.92 13.50 1.56
C GLY A 12 5.73 14.67 2.15
N LYS A 13 5.33 15.15 3.33
CA LYS A 13 6.15 16.12 4.08
C LYS A 13 7.52 15.48 4.36
N ASP A 14 8.60 16.25 4.28
CA ASP A 14 9.98 15.80 4.53
C ASP A 14 10.24 15.35 5.99
N ASP A 15 9.19 15.30 6.82
CA ASP A 15 9.22 14.70 8.13
C ASP A 15 9.51 13.19 7.96
N LYS A 16 10.64 12.74 8.50
CA LYS A 16 11.05 11.32 8.51
C LYS A 16 9.87 10.48 9.00
N THR A 17 9.17 9.84 8.07
CA THR A 17 7.99 9.03 8.38
C THR A 17 8.47 7.86 9.21
N ASP A 18 7.93 7.75 10.43
CA ASP A 18 8.21 6.64 11.36
C ASP A 18 8.14 5.30 10.60
N PRO A 19 9.26 4.55 10.52
CA PRO A 19 9.28 3.26 9.82
C PRO A 19 8.22 2.29 10.31
N ALA A 20 7.82 2.37 11.59
CA ALA A 20 6.75 1.53 12.15
C ALA A 20 5.36 1.83 11.55
N LYS A 21 5.18 3.02 10.97
CA LYS A 21 3.95 3.45 10.29
C LYS A 21 4.01 3.26 8.78
N GLN A 22 5.09 2.71 8.25
CA GLN A 22 5.24 2.43 6.83
C GLN A 22 4.69 1.04 6.52
N TYR A 23 3.68 1.00 5.64
CA TYR A 23 3.08 -0.23 5.15
C TYR A 23 3.36 -0.35 3.66
N ARG A 24 3.70 -1.56 3.19
CA ARG A 24 3.95 -1.84 1.78
C ARG A 24 2.82 -2.68 1.22
N ILE A 25 2.22 -2.23 0.13
CA ILE A 25 1.18 -2.99 -0.57
C ILE A 25 1.85 -3.78 -1.70
N LYS A 26 1.68 -5.10 -1.66
CA LYS A 26 2.07 -6.02 -2.73
C LYS A 26 0.81 -6.41 -3.50
N VAL A 27 0.84 -6.18 -4.81
CA VAL A 27 -0.17 -6.65 -5.74
C VAL A 27 0.46 -7.75 -6.59
N SER A 28 -0.17 -8.91 -6.66
CA SER A 28 0.26 -10.04 -7.47
C SER A 28 -0.89 -10.58 -8.28
N GLU A 29 -0.66 -10.81 -9.55
CA GLU A 29 -1.62 -11.44 -10.46
C GLU A 29 -1.76 -12.92 -10.13
N LYS A 30 -2.97 -13.44 -10.23
CA LYS A 30 -3.29 -14.86 -10.12
C LYS A 30 -3.58 -15.43 -11.51
N GLU A 31 -3.43 -16.75 -11.63
CA GLU A 31 -3.67 -17.49 -12.88
C GLU A 31 -5.11 -17.37 -13.40
N ASP A 32 -6.09 -17.11 -12.51
CA ASP A 32 -7.49 -16.88 -12.86
C ASP A 32 -7.78 -15.47 -13.40
N GLY A 33 -6.74 -14.65 -13.64
CA GLY A 33 -6.85 -13.27 -14.09
C GLY A 33 -7.25 -12.28 -12.99
N THR A 34 -7.40 -12.73 -11.74
CA THR A 34 -7.68 -11.84 -10.61
C THR A 34 -6.38 -11.32 -9.99
N SER A 35 -6.45 -10.19 -9.29
CA SER A 35 -5.32 -9.67 -8.52
C SER A 35 -5.45 -10.02 -7.03
N SER A 36 -4.36 -10.46 -6.43
CA SER A 36 -4.20 -10.61 -4.99
C SER A 36 -3.50 -9.39 -4.41
N ILE A 37 -4.10 -8.79 -3.39
CA ILE A 37 -3.55 -7.61 -2.70
C ILE A 37 -3.20 -8.03 -1.28
N ASN A 38 -1.96 -7.76 -0.88
CA ASN A 38 -1.45 -8.07 0.46
C ASN A 38 -0.67 -6.88 1.02
N VAL A 39 -0.67 -6.74 2.35
CA VAL A 39 0.25 -5.82 3.03
C VAL A 39 1.44 -6.61 3.53
N VAL A 40 2.64 -6.15 3.18
CA VAL A 40 3.91 -6.81 3.49
C VAL A 40 4.85 -5.93 4.30
N ASP A 41 5.81 -6.56 4.96
CA ASP A 41 6.90 -5.90 5.67
C ASP A 41 8.06 -5.55 4.73
N THR A 42 9.19 -5.12 5.31
CA THR A 42 10.39 -4.76 4.55
C THR A 42 11.03 -5.93 3.81
N GLU A 43 10.80 -7.16 4.27
CA GLU A 43 11.30 -8.41 3.70
C GLU A 43 10.32 -9.03 2.69
N GLY A 44 9.14 -8.42 2.50
CA GLY A 44 8.10 -8.93 1.61
C GLY A 44 7.23 -10.04 2.20
N LYS A 45 7.36 -10.32 3.50
CA LYS A 45 6.49 -11.26 4.22
C LYS A 45 5.20 -10.56 4.62
N ARG A 46 4.12 -11.33 4.82
CA ARG A 46 2.83 -10.78 5.25
C ARG A 46 2.97 -10.01 6.57
N ASN A 47 2.50 -8.76 6.60
CA ASN A 47 2.45 -7.97 7.82
C ASN A 47 1.27 -8.44 8.70
N PRO A 48 1.50 -8.94 9.93
CA PRO A 48 0.45 -9.52 10.77
C PRO A 48 -0.31 -8.48 11.62
N SER A 49 0.05 -7.19 11.54
CA SER A 49 -0.56 -6.16 12.38
C SER A 49 -2.06 -5.99 12.12
N SER A 50 -2.81 -5.61 13.16
CA SER A 50 -4.23 -5.28 13.05
C SER A 50 -4.47 -4.12 12.07
N THR A 51 -3.56 -3.14 12.03
CA THR A 51 -3.58 -2.03 11.07
C THR A 51 -3.46 -2.51 9.63
N ALA A 52 -2.54 -3.45 9.34
CA ALA A 52 -2.40 -4.03 8.00
C ALA A 52 -3.70 -4.71 7.55
N ASN A 53 -4.34 -5.48 8.43
CA ASN A 53 -5.64 -6.09 8.14
C ASN A 53 -6.73 -5.02 7.89
N ARG A 54 -6.74 -3.95 8.68
CA ARG A 54 -7.69 -2.83 8.50
C ARG A 54 -7.51 -2.13 7.15
N ILE A 55 -6.26 -1.91 6.71
CA ILE A 55 -5.96 -1.33 5.39
C ILE A 55 -6.57 -2.19 4.28
N ILE A 56 -6.40 -3.51 4.33
CA ILE A 56 -6.96 -4.44 3.34
C ILE A 56 -8.50 -4.35 3.32
N SER A 57 -9.14 -4.34 4.50
CA SER A 57 -10.59 -4.20 4.58
C SER A 57 -11.09 -2.89 3.96
N LEU A 58 -10.43 -1.76 4.25
CA LEU A 58 -10.80 -0.47 3.69
C LEU A 58 -10.65 -0.44 2.16
N LEU A 59 -9.56 -1.00 1.63
CA LEU A 59 -9.36 -1.11 0.18
C LEU A 59 -10.43 -1.97 -0.48
N TYR A 60 -10.80 -3.10 0.15
CA TYR A 60 -11.86 -3.95 -0.34
C TYR A 60 -13.22 -3.22 -0.37
N ASP A 61 -13.53 -2.44 0.67
CA ASP A 61 -14.78 -1.68 0.72
C ASP A 61 -14.85 -0.53 -0.29
N GLN A 62 -13.71 0.04 -0.73
CA GLN A 62 -13.68 1.05 -1.80
C GLN A 62 -13.88 0.47 -3.21
N LEU A 63 -13.75 -0.85 -3.37
CA LEU A 63 -13.91 -1.56 -4.64
C LEU A 63 -15.30 -2.17 -4.82
N LYS A 64 -16.15 -2.10 -3.80
CA LYS A 64 -17.59 -2.42 -3.88
C LYS A 64 -18.36 -1.23 -4.43
#